data_AF-A0AAN6NF03-F1
#
_entry.id   AF-A0AAN6NF03-F1
#
_cell.length_a   1.000
_cell.length_b   1.000
_cell.length_c   1.000
_cell.angle_alpha   90.00
_cell.angle_beta   90.00
_cell.angle_gamma   90.00
#
_symmetry.space_group_name_H-M   'P 1'
#
loop_
_entity.id
_entity.type
_entity.pdbx_description
1 polymer ?
#
loop_
_entity_poly.entity_id
_entity_poly.type
_entity_poly.pdbx_seq_one_letter_code
_entity_poly.pdbx_strand_id
1 'polypeptide(L)'
;MGVAINDRTAEFRHIVSAAKRRQATKPGSQRLLNDSQKAAANGDGRPRRSEFARKAADIGRGISATMAKLEKLAQLAKKKTLFDDRPVEINELTFIIKQDLSALNEEIRNLQALSKRLHPKPDQEGENNKNILLLLQGKLGDVSANFKDVLEIRTKNIQASRSRTEAFVSTVGQHALVAPQHSASPLYGTPNRGTPSPGADLISLNPVSSVADQQLQLQMMEEGQNTYIQQRGQAIEAIESTINELGSIFGQLAAMVSEQSEMIQRIDANTEDVVDNVEGAQKELLRYWSRVSGNRWLLAKMFGVLPLCGLTAVPIRFQNSNMADKTFKLNTGREIPALGLGTWQSEPGKVKEAVAHALKSGYRLIDCAYCYGNEDEVGQGLKEAFAAGVKREDIFVVTKVWATYNTRVELGLDKSLKSLGLDYVDLFLVHWPLLMNPEGNDDRFPKLPDGSRDIIRSHNHVDTWKQMEQLLPTGKTLAIGVSNYSKRYLEQLLPHCKVVPAVNQIENHPQLPQQEIVDLCRQKGIHIMAYSPFGSTGGPLFKAEPVLKVAEKHGVSPSTVLLSWHIPRGSTVLAKSVTPERITANKELVDLDDEDTKLLNDYADKLTSEGKVQRYVYPPFGVDFGFPDKS
;
A
#
# COMPACT_ATOMS: atom_id res chain seq x y z
N MET A 1 -72.05 -9.67 30.81
CA MET A 1 -70.61 -9.44 30.61
C MET A 1 -70.42 -7.99 30.21
N GLY A 2 -70.04 -7.14 31.15
CA GLY A 2 -69.84 -5.71 30.91
C GLY A 2 -68.47 -5.46 30.28
N VAL A 3 -68.46 -4.83 29.10
CA VAL A 3 -67.23 -4.42 28.41
C VAL A 3 -66.67 -3.21 29.15
N ALA A 4 -65.48 -3.35 29.72
CA ALA A 4 -64.76 -2.24 30.35
C ALA A 4 -64.33 -1.23 29.28
N ILE A 5 -64.97 -0.07 29.25
CA ILE A 5 -64.57 1.05 28.41
C ILE A 5 -63.41 1.75 29.12
N ASN A 6 -62.19 1.52 28.62
CA ASN A 6 -61.01 2.24 29.12
C ASN A 6 -61.05 3.70 28.63
N ASP A 7 -61.18 4.62 29.57
CA ASP A 7 -61.12 6.06 29.32
C ASP A 7 -59.68 6.49 28.99
N ARG A 8 -59.43 6.78 27.71
CA ARG A 8 -58.12 7.26 27.21
C ARG A 8 -58.05 8.78 27.09
N THR A 9 -58.95 9.52 27.74
CA THR A 9 -59.00 10.98 27.70
C THR A 9 -57.68 11.61 28.18
N ALA A 10 -56.98 10.98 29.13
CA ALA A 10 -55.69 11.46 29.62
C ALA A 10 -54.59 11.42 28.53
N GLU A 11 -54.51 10.33 27.77
CA GLU A 11 -53.57 10.20 26.66
C GLU A 11 -53.89 11.20 25.54
N PHE A 12 -55.17 11.37 25.22
CA PHE A 12 -55.61 12.36 24.22
C PHE A 12 -55.22 13.78 24.63
N ARG A 13 -55.44 14.17 25.89
CA ARG A 13 -54.99 15.48 26.41
C ARG A 13 -53.47 15.64 26.32
N HIS A 14 -52.72 14.57 26.57
CA HIS A 14 -51.26 14.59 26.47
C HIS A 14 -50.80 14.84 25.03
N ILE A 15 -51.41 14.16 24.05
CA ILE A 15 -51.13 14.34 22.62
C ILE A 15 -51.52 15.73 22.15
N VAL A 16 -52.68 16.24 22.57
CA VAL A 16 -53.13 17.60 22.24
C VAL A 16 -52.18 18.66 22.82
N SER A 17 -51.67 18.45 24.04
CA SER A 17 -50.68 19.35 24.64
C SER A 17 -49.34 19.33 23.88
N ALA A 18 -48.91 18.17 23.40
CA ALA A 18 -47.70 18.02 22.60
C ALA A 18 -47.85 18.65 21.20
N ALA A 19 -49.02 18.50 20.57
CA ALA A 19 -49.36 19.15 19.31
C ALA A 19 -49.44 20.69 19.44
N LYS A 20 -50.02 21.19 20.55
CA LYS A 20 -50.02 22.63 20.85
C LYS A 20 -48.61 23.18 21.07
N ARG A 21 -47.71 22.44 21.73
CA ARG A 21 -46.29 22.85 21.85
C ARG A 21 -45.61 22.91 20.49
N ARG A 22 -45.86 21.95 19.59
CA ARG A 22 -45.35 21.95 18.22
C ARG A 22 -45.93 23.09 17.36
N GLN A 23 -47.18 23.48 17.57
CA GLN A 23 -47.79 24.64 16.90
C GLN A 23 -47.33 25.99 17.47
N ALA A 24 -47.02 26.05 18.77
CA ALA A 24 -46.45 27.24 19.41
C ALA A 24 -45.01 27.50 18.94
N THR A 25 -44.24 26.45 18.60
CA THR A 25 -42.98 26.58 17.85
C THR A 25 -43.24 26.58 16.35
N LYS A 26 -43.85 27.65 15.84
CA LYS A 26 -43.63 28.02 14.43
C LYS A 26 -42.12 28.28 14.25
N PRO A 27 -41.46 27.77 13.20
CA PRO A 27 -40.23 28.40 12.74
C PRO A 27 -40.63 29.80 12.33
N GLY A 28 -40.25 30.81 13.12
CA GLY A 28 -40.31 32.18 12.64
C GLY A 28 -39.58 32.21 11.30
N SER A 29 -40.20 32.77 10.27
CA SER A 29 -39.49 33.10 9.05
C SER A 29 -38.32 33.98 9.46
N GLN A 30 -37.13 33.40 9.56
CA GLN A 30 -35.91 34.17 9.50
C GLN A 30 -35.97 34.82 8.13
N ARG A 31 -36.32 36.11 8.10
CA ARG A 31 -36.15 36.94 6.92
C ARG A 31 -34.73 36.66 6.44
N LEU A 32 -34.62 36.05 5.27
CA LEU A 32 -33.36 35.94 4.56
C LEU A 32 -32.78 37.36 4.53
N LEU A 33 -31.61 37.51 5.13
CA LEU A 33 -30.87 38.77 5.14
C LEU A 33 -30.83 39.31 3.70
N ASN A 34 -31.24 40.57 3.51
CA ASN A 34 -31.08 41.23 2.20
C ASN A 34 -29.59 41.21 1.81
N ASP A 35 -29.29 41.21 0.51
CA ASP A 35 -27.91 41.09 0.02
C ASP A 35 -26.97 42.19 0.56
N SER A 36 -27.52 43.34 0.94
CA SER A 36 -26.81 44.41 1.65
C SER A 36 -26.46 44.09 3.12
N GLN A 37 -27.23 43.24 3.81
CA GLN A 37 -26.92 42.74 5.15
C GLN A 37 -25.97 41.53 5.11
N LYS A 38 -25.99 40.72 4.03
CA LYS A 38 -24.95 39.70 3.78
C LYS A 38 -23.59 40.33 3.50
N ALA A 39 -23.53 41.43 2.77
CA ALA A 39 -22.31 42.19 2.56
C ALA A 39 -21.75 42.82 3.85
N ALA A 40 -22.62 43.25 4.79
CA ALA A 40 -22.17 43.77 6.08
C ALA A 40 -21.72 42.67 7.08
N ALA A 41 -22.32 41.46 7.00
CA ALA A 41 -21.90 40.31 7.81
C ALA A 41 -20.62 39.66 7.28
N ASN A 42 -20.41 39.68 5.96
CA ASN A 42 -19.16 39.33 5.32
C ASN A 42 -18.25 40.56 5.24
N GLY A 43 -17.87 41.10 6.41
CA GLY A 43 -16.72 42.00 6.48
C GLY A 43 -15.51 41.31 5.84
N ASP A 44 -14.70 42.08 5.10
CA ASP A 44 -13.45 41.64 4.44
C ASP A 44 -12.73 40.54 5.23
N GLY A 45 -12.78 39.31 4.73
CA GLY A 45 -12.39 38.18 5.57
C GLY A 45 -12.20 36.88 4.81
N ARG A 46 -10.99 36.69 4.28
CA ARG A 46 -10.43 35.33 4.14
C ARG A 46 -10.75 34.56 5.44
N PRO A 47 -11.19 33.28 5.40
CA PRO A 47 -11.52 32.56 6.62
C PRO A 47 -10.31 32.59 7.55
N ARG A 48 -10.42 33.33 8.67
CA ARG A 48 -9.38 33.41 9.69
C ARG A 48 -9.26 32.01 10.27
N ARG A 49 -8.24 31.26 9.84
CA ARG A 49 -7.86 29.98 10.46
C ARG A 49 -7.80 30.19 11.97
N SER A 50 -8.36 29.25 12.74
CA SER A 50 -8.25 29.28 14.20
C SER A 50 -6.77 29.38 14.58
N GLU A 51 -6.47 30.06 15.69
CA GLU A 51 -5.08 30.29 16.12
C GLU A 51 -4.33 28.96 16.27
N PHE A 52 -5.02 27.93 16.76
CA PHE A 52 -4.57 26.54 16.80
C PHE A 52 -4.22 26.00 15.41
N ALA A 53 -5.13 26.09 14.44
CA ALA A 53 -4.90 25.58 13.09
C ALA A 53 -3.76 26.30 12.37
N ARG A 54 -3.53 27.59 12.67
CA ARG A 54 -2.38 28.33 12.13
C ARG A 54 -1.07 27.79 12.70
N LYS A 55 -0.96 27.69 14.04
CA LYS A 55 0.23 27.15 14.73
C LYS A 55 0.50 25.69 14.35
N ALA A 56 -0.54 24.85 14.25
CA ALA A 56 -0.41 23.46 13.79
C ALA A 56 0.11 23.36 12.35
N ALA A 57 -0.33 24.26 11.46
CA ALA A 57 0.16 24.30 10.08
C ALA A 57 1.60 24.83 9.97
N ASP A 58 2.02 25.74 10.86
CA ASP A 58 3.41 26.18 10.98
C ASP A 58 4.33 25.02 11.41
N ILE A 59 3.94 24.29 12.46
CA ILE A 59 4.66 23.07 12.92
C ILE A 59 4.76 22.03 11.81
N GLY A 60 3.65 21.77 11.10
CA GLY A 60 3.64 20.82 9.98
C GLY A 60 4.59 21.21 8.84
N ARG A 61 4.73 22.52 8.54
CA ARG A 61 5.72 23.02 7.58
C ARG A 61 7.14 22.85 8.12
N GLY A 62 7.38 23.14 9.39
CA GLY A 62 8.67 22.95 10.04
C GLY A 62 9.13 21.49 9.99
N ILE A 63 8.26 20.53 10.36
CA ILE A 63 8.54 19.08 10.26
C ILE A 63 8.93 18.69 8.83
N SER A 64 8.18 19.17 7.82
CA SER A 64 8.45 18.86 6.42
C SER A 64 9.80 19.43 5.95
N ALA A 65 10.15 20.64 6.38
CA ALA A 65 11.43 21.27 6.07
C ALA A 65 12.60 20.51 6.73
N THR A 66 12.44 20.07 7.98
CA THR A 66 13.44 19.25 8.69
C THR A 66 13.60 17.88 8.03
N MET A 67 12.52 17.26 7.55
CA MET A 67 12.57 16.00 6.81
C MET A 67 13.38 16.11 5.51
N ALA A 68 13.24 17.22 4.76
CA ALA A 68 14.03 17.45 3.56
C ALA A 68 15.54 17.61 3.86
N LYS A 69 15.89 18.30 4.97
CA LYS A 69 17.28 18.39 5.44
C LYS A 69 17.83 17.02 5.86
N LEU A 70 17.00 16.21 6.53
CA LEU A 70 17.34 14.86 6.94
C LEU A 70 17.58 13.92 5.74
N GLU A 71 16.78 14.02 4.69
CA GLU A 71 16.98 13.24 3.47
C GLU A 71 18.32 13.58 2.79
N LYS A 72 18.68 14.87 2.74
CA LYS A 72 19.99 15.32 2.26
C LYS A 72 21.13 14.79 3.13
N LEU A 73 20.97 14.78 4.46
CA LEU A 73 21.93 14.18 5.39
C LEU A 73 22.07 12.67 5.15
N ALA A 74 20.96 11.96 4.94
CA ALA A 74 20.96 10.52 4.68
C ALA A 74 21.66 10.16 3.35
N GLN A 75 21.50 10.99 2.32
CA GLN A 75 22.21 10.83 1.05
C GLN A 75 23.73 11.00 1.22
N LEU A 76 24.15 12.00 2.00
CA LEU A 76 25.58 12.23 2.30
C LEU A 76 26.15 11.11 3.17
N ALA A 77 25.43 10.66 4.20
CA ALA A 77 25.87 9.59 5.09
C ALA A 77 25.99 8.22 4.39
N LYS A 78 25.25 7.98 3.29
CA LYS A 78 25.30 6.74 2.51
C LYS A 78 26.44 6.68 1.48
N LYS A 79 27.09 7.79 1.14
CA LYS A 79 28.23 7.80 0.20
C LYS A 79 29.44 7.14 0.87
N LYS A 80 29.94 6.04 0.27
CA LYS A 80 31.05 5.21 0.80
C LYS A 80 32.44 5.58 0.24
N THR A 81 32.58 6.72 -0.43
CA THR A 81 33.79 7.06 -1.17
C THR A 81 34.91 7.55 -0.24
N LEU A 82 36.14 7.07 -0.48
CA LEU A 82 37.30 7.29 0.39
C LEU A 82 37.78 8.76 0.44
N PHE A 83 37.43 9.57 -0.58
CA PHE A 83 38.02 10.88 -0.85
C PHE A 83 37.01 12.04 -0.95
N ASP A 84 35.72 11.75 -0.77
CA ASP A 84 34.61 12.71 -0.95
C ASP A 84 33.74 12.84 0.31
N ASP A 85 34.32 12.53 1.48
CA ASP A 85 33.67 12.78 2.76
C ASP A 85 33.71 14.30 3.02
N ARG A 86 32.55 14.95 3.10
CA ARG A 86 32.41 16.37 3.43
C ARG A 86 32.01 16.52 4.90
N PRO A 87 32.94 16.35 5.87
CA PRO A 87 32.61 16.29 7.29
C PRO A 87 31.97 17.59 7.81
N VAL A 88 32.35 18.74 7.24
CA VAL A 88 31.85 20.07 7.64
C VAL A 88 30.35 20.20 7.32
N GLU A 89 29.93 19.93 6.08
CA GLU A 89 28.52 20.02 5.67
C GLU A 89 27.62 19.06 6.46
N ILE A 90 28.11 17.85 6.76
CA ILE A 90 27.33 16.85 7.50
C ILE A 90 27.20 17.27 8.98
N ASN A 91 28.25 17.86 9.57
CA ASN A 91 28.20 18.36 10.95
C ASN A 91 27.27 19.58 11.09
N GLU A 92 27.31 20.51 10.13
CA GLU A 92 26.39 21.64 10.05
C GLU A 92 24.94 21.18 9.90
N LEU A 93 24.65 20.25 8.99
CA LEU A 93 23.31 19.70 8.81
C LEU A 93 22.82 18.97 10.06
N THR A 94 23.70 18.21 10.73
CA THR A 94 23.37 17.51 11.98
C THR A 94 23.00 18.51 13.08
N PHE A 95 23.74 19.62 13.19
CA PHE A 95 23.46 20.68 14.15
C PHE A 95 22.13 21.41 13.85
N ILE A 96 21.87 21.75 12.58
CA ILE A 96 20.63 22.40 12.15
C ILE A 96 19.42 21.50 12.43
N ILE A 97 19.50 20.21 12.10
CA ILE A 97 18.40 19.27 12.32
C ILE A 97 18.13 19.11 13.82
N LYS A 98 19.18 19.04 14.66
CA LYS A 98 19.04 19.00 16.12
C LYS A 98 18.32 20.24 16.66
N GLN A 99 18.69 21.42 16.18
CA GLN A 99 18.06 22.68 16.57
C GLN A 99 16.59 22.72 16.14
N ASP A 100 16.29 22.32 14.90
CA ASP A 100 14.92 22.28 14.38
C ASP A 100 14.04 21.31 15.19
N LEU A 101 14.54 20.10 15.48
CA LEU A 101 13.80 19.09 16.27
C LEU A 101 13.49 19.58 17.68
N SER A 102 14.46 20.26 18.31
CA SER A 102 14.27 20.83 19.66
C SER A 102 13.23 21.94 19.66
N ALA A 103 13.27 22.83 18.66
CA ALA A 103 12.30 23.91 18.49
C ALA A 103 10.89 23.36 18.23
N LEU A 104 10.75 22.38 17.33
CA LEU A 104 9.47 21.73 17.02
C LEU A 104 8.87 21.04 18.25
N ASN A 105 9.69 20.42 19.09
CA ASN A 105 9.23 19.80 20.34
C ASN A 105 8.72 20.84 21.35
N GLU A 106 9.31 22.04 21.39
CA GLU A 106 8.79 23.15 22.20
C GLU A 106 7.48 23.72 21.64
N GLU A 107 7.38 23.88 20.32
CA GLU A 107 6.16 24.34 19.65
C GLU A 107 4.98 23.39 19.85
N ILE A 108 5.21 22.07 19.80
CA ILE A 108 4.17 21.06 20.07
C ILE A 108 3.70 21.14 21.53
N ARG A 109 4.62 21.33 22.49
CA ARG A 109 4.24 21.53 23.91
C ARG A 109 3.39 22.78 24.10
N ASN A 110 3.76 23.88 23.46
CA ASN A 110 2.98 25.12 23.47
C ASN A 110 1.59 24.93 22.83
N LEU A 111 1.49 24.14 21.75
CA LEU A 111 0.23 23.82 21.10
C LEU A 111 -0.67 22.92 21.96
N GLN A 112 -0.08 21.96 22.67
CA GLN A 112 -0.81 21.09 23.61
C GLN A 112 -1.34 21.89 24.81
N ALA A 113 -0.54 22.81 25.37
CA ALA A 113 -0.98 23.72 26.42
C ALA A 113 -2.13 24.63 25.96
N LEU A 114 -2.05 25.14 24.72
CA LEU A 114 -3.09 25.96 24.10
C LEU A 114 -4.38 25.16 23.87
N SER A 115 -4.28 23.89 23.44
CA SER A 115 -5.44 23.00 23.31
C SER A 115 -6.11 22.73 24.66
N LYS A 116 -5.33 22.47 25.72
CA LYS A 116 -5.86 22.26 27.08
C LYS A 116 -6.57 23.52 27.63
N ARG A 117 -6.08 24.71 27.26
CA ARG A 117 -6.67 26.00 27.68
C ARG A 117 -7.96 26.36 26.92
N LEU A 118 -8.04 26.05 25.63
CA LEU A 118 -9.19 26.39 24.78
C LEU A 118 -10.38 25.44 24.99
N HIS A 119 -10.13 24.15 25.21
CA HIS A 119 -11.19 23.15 25.38
C HIS A 119 -10.98 22.31 26.66
N PRO A 120 -11.35 22.86 27.84
CA PRO A 120 -11.29 22.12 29.11
C PRO A 120 -12.42 21.09 29.28
N LYS A 121 -13.42 21.09 28.38
CA LYS A 121 -14.55 20.13 28.34
C LYS A 121 -14.52 19.33 27.01
N PRO A 122 -15.10 18.12 26.96
CA PRO A 122 -15.11 17.29 25.75
C PRO A 122 -16.06 17.89 24.70
N ASP A 123 -15.51 18.71 23.82
CA ASP A 123 -16.20 19.27 22.65
C ASP A 123 -15.62 18.67 21.35
N GLN A 124 -16.41 18.60 20.27
CA GLN A 124 -16.01 18.05 18.97
C GLN A 124 -14.76 18.75 18.38
N GLU A 125 -14.60 20.06 18.61
CA GLU A 125 -13.42 20.81 18.20
C GLU A 125 -12.18 20.44 19.04
N GLY A 126 -12.38 20.11 20.32
CA GLY A 126 -11.34 19.59 21.21
C GLY A 126 -10.82 18.23 20.73
N GLU A 127 -11.72 17.32 20.32
CA GLU A 127 -11.35 16.01 19.76
C GLU A 127 -10.58 16.16 18.43
N ASN A 128 -11.03 17.04 17.53
CA ASN A 128 -10.31 17.31 16.28
C ASN A 128 -8.91 17.89 16.54
N ASN A 129 -8.78 18.81 17.50
CA ASN A 129 -7.48 19.39 17.87
C ASN A 129 -6.54 18.35 18.51
N LYS A 130 -7.07 17.42 19.32
CA LYS A 130 -6.32 16.28 19.88
C LYS A 130 -5.80 15.35 18.79
N ASN A 131 -6.64 15.00 17.81
CA ASN A 131 -6.23 14.15 16.68
C ASN A 131 -5.11 14.78 15.85
N ILE A 132 -5.17 16.11 15.64
CA ILE A 132 -4.11 16.85 14.95
C ILE A 132 -2.81 16.84 15.77
N LEU A 133 -2.88 16.99 17.10
CA LEU A 133 -1.72 16.89 17.98
C LEU A 133 -1.05 15.52 17.90
N LEU A 134 -1.84 14.44 17.97
CA LEU A 134 -1.34 13.06 17.88
C LEU A 134 -0.63 12.81 16.54
N LEU A 135 -1.22 13.30 15.44
CA LEU A 135 -0.61 13.19 14.11
C LEU A 135 0.73 13.95 14.01
N LEU A 136 0.81 15.15 14.58
CA LEU A 136 2.05 15.95 14.58
C LEU A 136 3.12 15.33 15.47
N GLN A 137 2.75 14.82 16.65
CA GLN A 137 3.65 14.09 17.55
C GLN A 137 4.20 12.82 16.91
N GLY A 138 3.34 12.02 16.25
CA GLY A 138 3.75 10.83 15.52
C GLY A 138 4.74 11.16 14.40
N LYS A 139 4.45 12.16 13.57
CA LYS A 139 5.36 12.61 12.51
C LYS A 139 6.69 13.13 13.04
N LEU A 140 6.71 13.85 14.17
CA LEU A 140 7.97 14.29 14.78
C LEU A 140 8.77 13.11 15.35
N GLY A 141 8.07 12.12 15.92
CA GLY A 141 8.67 10.86 16.35
C GLY A 141 9.35 10.11 15.20
N ASP A 142 8.66 9.99 14.05
CA ASP A 142 9.20 9.35 12.86
C ASP A 142 10.44 10.08 12.31
N VAL A 143 10.41 11.42 12.23
CA VAL A 143 11.56 12.22 11.77
C VAL A 143 12.75 12.05 12.73
N SER A 144 12.49 12.03 14.04
CA SER A 144 13.54 11.82 15.04
C SER A 144 14.13 10.42 14.92
N ALA A 145 13.31 9.37 14.70
CA ALA A 145 13.75 7.98 14.56
C ALA A 145 14.65 7.82 13.33
N ASN A 146 14.21 8.37 12.20
CA ASN A 146 15.01 8.40 10.98
C ASN A 146 16.33 9.16 11.16
N PHE A 147 16.35 10.24 11.95
CA PHE A 147 17.58 10.97 12.26
C PHE A 147 18.56 10.14 13.07
N LYS A 148 18.08 9.41 14.08
CA LYS A 148 18.90 8.46 14.85
C LYS A 148 19.51 7.39 13.94
N ASP A 149 18.72 6.78 13.06
CA ASP A 149 19.20 5.73 12.14
C ASP A 149 20.30 6.25 11.20
N VAL A 150 20.15 7.48 10.70
CA VAL A 150 21.17 8.13 9.85
C VAL A 150 22.47 8.36 10.61
N LEU A 151 22.39 8.78 11.88
CA LEU A 151 23.57 8.96 12.73
C LEU A 151 24.25 7.62 13.04
N GLU A 152 23.50 6.56 13.32
CA GLU A 152 24.08 5.22 13.53
C GLU A 152 24.78 4.67 12.28
N ILE A 153 24.17 4.86 11.10
CA ILE A 153 24.80 4.50 9.82
C ILE A 153 26.11 5.27 9.64
N ARG A 154 26.12 6.57 9.96
CA ARG A 154 27.33 7.39 9.89
C ARG A 154 28.41 6.90 10.86
N THR A 155 28.06 6.58 12.10
CA THR A 155 29.01 6.03 13.09
C THR A 155 29.64 4.74 12.58
N LYS A 156 28.84 3.83 12.04
CA LYS A 156 29.33 2.58 11.42
C LYS A 156 30.25 2.86 10.22
N ASN A 157 29.92 3.85 9.38
CA ASN A 157 30.75 4.22 8.24
C ASN A 157 32.09 4.83 8.66
N ILE A 158 32.12 5.68 9.68
CA ILE A 158 33.36 6.27 10.22
C ILE A 158 34.23 5.18 10.86
N GLN A 159 33.65 4.27 11.65
CA GLN A 159 34.37 3.13 12.25
C GLN A 159 34.93 2.16 11.19
N ALA A 160 34.16 1.88 10.14
CA ALA A 160 34.62 1.05 9.02
C ALA A 160 35.72 1.74 8.21
N SER A 161 35.67 3.07 8.07
CA SER A 161 36.74 3.86 7.44
C SER A 161 38.02 3.82 8.27
N ARG A 162 37.89 4.02 9.59
CA ARG A 162 38.99 3.95 10.55
C ARG A 162 39.71 2.59 10.51
N SER A 163 38.99 1.48 10.65
CA SER A 163 39.58 0.13 10.60
C SER A 163 40.29 -0.18 9.28
N ARG A 164 39.76 0.32 8.14
CA ARG A 164 40.44 0.19 6.83
C ARG A 164 41.71 1.03 6.76
N THR A 165 41.70 2.25 7.30
CA THR A 165 42.90 3.09 7.35
C THR A 165 43.95 2.49 8.29
N GLU A 166 43.56 1.99 9.45
CA GLU A 166 44.45 1.28 10.39
C GLU A 166 45.06 0.02 9.74
N ALA A 167 44.28 -0.77 9.00
CA ALA A 167 44.76 -1.93 8.27
C ALA A 167 45.69 -1.58 7.10
N PHE A 168 45.43 -0.47 6.41
CA PHE A 168 46.30 0.03 5.34
C PHE A 168 47.63 0.52 5.91
N VAL A 169 47.59 1.31 7.00
CA VAL A 169 48.78 1.84 7.67
C VAL A 169 49.64 0.71 8.27
N SER A 170 49.03 -0.31 8.87
CA SER A 170 49.78 -1.47 9.37
C SER A 170 50.45 -2.27 8.24
N THR A 171 49.81 -2.37 7.07
CA THR A 171 50.37 -3.03 5.89
C THR A 171 51.53 -2.23 5.27
N VAL A 172 51.41 -0.90 5.20
CA VAL A 172 52.48 -0.02 4.70
C VAL A 172 53.67 0.02 5.68
N GLY A 173 53.41 0.01 6.99
CA GLY A 173 54.45 -0.10 8.02
C GLY A 173 55.22 -1.43 7.96
N GLN A 174 54.56 -2.53 7.58
CA GLN A 174 55.22 -3.82 7.36
C GLN A 174 56.07 -3.85 6.08
N HIS A 175 55.65 -3.16 5.01
CA HIS A 175 56.42 -3.09 3.76
C HIS A 175 57.62 -2.12 3.81
N ALA A 176 57.62 -1.12 4.69
CA ALA A 176 58.76 -0.20 4.88
C ALA A 176 59.98 -0.85 5.56
N LEU A 177 59.84 -2.05 6.13
CA LEU A 177 60.91 -2.80 6.79
C LEU A 177 61.60 -3.85 5.89
N VAL A 178 61.17 -3.99 4.63
CA VAL A 178 61.77 -4.95 3.69
C VAL A 178 62.65 -4.20 2.69
N ALA A 179 63.96 -4.26 2.90
CA ALA A 179 64.98 -3.77 1.98
C ALA A 179 64.79 -4.39 0.57
N PRO A 180 65.07 -3.65 -0.52
CA PRO A 180 64.79 -4.12 -1.87
C PRO A 180 65.79 -5.21 -2.27
N GLN A 181 65.39 -6.47 -2.25
CA GLN A 181 66.08 -7.53 -2.97
C GLN A 181 65.66 -7.47 -4.44
N HIS A 182 66.64 -7.19 -5.30
CA HIS A 182 66.51 -7.15 -6.75
C HIS A 182 65.91 -8.45 -7.31
N SER A 183 64.65 -8.40 -7.75
CA SER A 183 64.05 -9.44 -8.59
C SER A 183 64.47 -9.23 -10.05
N ALA A 184 65.43 -10.03 -10.50
CA ALA A 184 65.87 -10.09 -11.88
C ALA A 184 64.72 -10.55 -12.80
N SER A 185 64.30 -9.69 -13.73
CA SER A 185 63.42 -10.04 -14.85
C SER A 185 64.27 -10.50 -16.05
N PRO A 186 64.04 -11.68 -16.65
CA PRO A 186 64.93 -12.25 -17.68
C PRO A 186 64.58 -11.80 -19.11
N LEU A 187 64.06 -10.58 -19.31
CA LEU A 187 63.49 -10.15 -20.60
C LEU A 187 64.15 -8.93 -21.25
N TYR A 188 65.28 -8.44 -20.73
CA TYR A 188 66.10 -7.43 -21.40
C TYR A 188 67.56 -7.84 -21.38
N GLY A 189 68.01 -8.45 -22.48
CA GLY A 189 69.42 -8.59 -22.80
C GLY A 189 69.74 -7.74 -24.03
N THR A 190 70.45 -6.63 -23.86
CA THR A 190 71.15 -5.95 -24.95
C THR A 190 72.57 -5.58 -24.52
N PRO A 191 73.57 -5.64 -25.43
CA PRO A 191 74.97 -5.57 -25.07
C PRO A 191 75.52 -4.14 -25.04
N ASN A 192 76.50 -3.98 -24.16
CA ASN A 192 77.25 -2.77 -23.87
C ASN A 192 78.17 -2.35 -25.04
N ARG A 193 78.12 -1.08 -25.49
CA ARG A 193 79.22 -0.46 -26.26
C ARG A 193 79.19 1.08 -26.23
N GLY A 194 80.21 1.67 -25.60
CA GLY A 194 80.94 2.88 -26.06
C GLY A 194 80.30 4.28 -25.87
N THR A 195 80.87 5.07 -24.97
CA THR A 195 80.85 6.55 -24.92
C THR A 195 81.87 7.15 -25.92
N PRO A 196 81.94 8.48 -26.25
CA PRO A 196 81.44 9.64 -25.47
C PRO A 196 80.85 10.87 -26.24
N SER A 197 80.41 11.85 -25.43
CA SER A 197 80.30 13.32 -25.64
C SER A 197 78.92 13.97 -25.93
N PRO A 198 78.69 15.21 -25.46
CA PRO A 198 77.50 15.53 -24.67
C PRO A 198 76.57 16.56 -25.33
N GLY A 199 75.27 16.46 -25.04
CA GLY A 199 74.29 17.45 -25.45
C GLY A 199 72.89 17.18 -24.91
N ALA A 200 72.57 17.91 -23.84
CA ALA A 200 71.25 18.32 -23.37
C ALA A 200 70.24 17.29 -22.81
N ASP A 201 69.71 17.68 -21.64
CA ASP A 201 68.39 17.40 -21.09
C ASP A 201 68.07 16.00 -20.55
N LEU A 202 68.38 15.81 -19.26
CA LEU A 202 67.41 15.18 -18.35
C LEU A 202 67.65 15.61 -16.90
N ILE A 203 66.57 16.04 -16.24
CA ILE A 203 66.49 16.45 -14.84
C ILE A 203 66.98 15.31 -13.93
N SER A 204 68.19 15.46 -13.39
CA SER A 204 68.73 14.61 -12.34
C SER A 204 68.24 15.11 -10.98
N LEU A 205 67.14 14.55 -10.48
CA LEU A 205 66.76 14.65 -9.07
C LEU A 205 67.63 13.68 -8.25
N ASN A 206 68.81 14.15 -7.86
CA ASN A 206 69.44 13.66 -6.65
C ASN A 206 68.90 14.50 -5.49
N PRO A 207 68.30 13.87 -4.47
CA PRO A 207 68.45 14.35 -3.13
C PRO A 207 69.28 13.33 -2.36
N VAL A 208 70.49 13.74 -1.98
CA VAL A 208 71.15 13.17 -0.81
C VAL A 208 70.39 13.73 0.39
N SER A 209 69.26 13.11 0.71
CA SER A 209 68.55 13.36 1.98
C SER A 209 69.25 12.54 3.04
N SER A 210 69.75 13.21 4.06
CA SER A 210 70.31 12.54 5.23
C SER A 210 69.24 11.66 5.89
N VAL A 211 69.63 10.57 6.55
CA VAL A 211 68.71 9.68 7.28
C VAL A 211 67.87 10.46 8.31
N ALA A 212 68.40 11.59 8.80
CA ALA A 212 67.69 12.52 9.68
C ALA A 212 66.50 13.23 9.00
N ASP A 213 66.60 13.58 7.71
CA ASP A 213 65.51 14.23 6.97
C ASP A 213 64.37 13.25 6.65
N GLN A 214 64.70 11.98 6.34
CA GLN A 214 63.68 10.93 6.18
C GLN A 214 62.96 10.64 7.50
N GLN A 215 63.68 10.68 8.62
CA GLN A 215 63.11 10.44 9.95
C GLN A 215 62.25 11.62 10.41
N LEU A 216 62.64 12.86 10.12
CA LEU A 216 61.83 14.05 10.38
C LEU A 216 60.56 14.09 9.51
N GLN A 217 60.66 13.65 8.24
CA GLN A 217 59.51 13.56 7.34
C GLN A 217 58.53 12.45 7.75
N LEU A 218 59.04 11.32 8.26
CA LEU A 218 58.22 10.26 8.89
C LEU A 218 57.54 10.75 10.16
N GLN A 219 58.23 11.51 10.99
CA GLN A 219 57.68 12.06 12.24
C GLN A 219 56.60 13.13 11.97
N MET A 220 56.79 13.97 10.95
CA MET A 220 55.76 14.91 10.50
C MET A 220 54.54 14.21 9.86
N MET A 221 54.74 13.06 9.20
CA MET A 221 53.63 12.21 8.71
C MET A 221 52.89 11.51 9.86
N GLU A 222 53.59 11.05 10.91
CA GLU A 222 52.98 10.51 12.13
C GLU A 222 52.16 11.57 12.89
N GLU A 223 52.65 12.81 13.00
CA GLU A 223 51.91 13.91 13.65
C GLU A 223 50.65 14.31 12.87
N GLY A 224 50.73 14.38 11.53
CA GLY A 224 49.57 14.63 10.66
C GLY A 224 48.55 13.49 10.65
N GLN A 225 48.98 12.24 10.87
CA GLN A 225 48.10 11.08 10.97
C GLN A 225 47.44 10.97 12.36
N ASN A 226 48.17 11.26 13.43
CA ASN A 226 47.63 11.27 14.78
C ASN A 226 46.54 12.34 14.96
N THR A 227 46.74 13.51 14.37
CA THR A 227 45.72 14.58 14.35
C THR A 227 44.45 14.17 13.60
N TYR A 228 44.58 13.43 12.48
CA TYR A 228 43.43 12.91 11.73
C TYR A 228 42.62 11.85 12.50
N ILE A 229 43.30 10.92 13.16
CA ILE A 229 42.66 9.87 13.98
C ILE A 229 41.97 10.50 15.19
N GLN A 230 42.59 11.51 15.82
CA GLN A 230 42.06 12.23 16.96
C GLN A 230 40.80 13.04 16.61
N GLN A 231 40.80 13.77 15.48
CA GLN A 231 39.62 14.52 15.00
C GLN A 231 38.43 13.61 14.70
N ARG A 232 38.67 12.40 14.19
CA ARG A 232 37.61 11.41 13.94
C ARG A 232 37.10 10.73 15.20
N GLY A 233 37.95 10.51 16.20
CA GLY A 233 37.55 10.05 17.53
C GLY A 233 36.60 11.04 18.21
N GLN A 234 36.97 12.33 18.22
CA GLN A 234 36.13 13.41 18.74
C GLN A 234 34.79 13.53 18.00
N ALA A 235 34.77 13.29 16.69
CA ALA A 235 33.53 13.30 15.91
C ALA A 235 32.57 12.14 16.28
N ILE A 236 33.10 10.94 16.60
CA ILE A 236 32.28 9.81 17.04
C ILE A 236 31.66 10.08 18.41
N GLU A 237 32.46 10.57 19.37
CA GLU A 237 31.98 10.93 20.72
C GLU A 237 30.90 12.01 20.67
N ALA A 238 31.05 13.01 19.79
CA ALA A 238 30.05 14.04 19.58
C ALA A 238 28.73 13.49 18.99
N ILE A 239 28.80 12.50 18.08
CA ILE A 239 27.62 11.84 17.51
C ILE A 239 26.92 10.97 18.56
N GLU A 240 27.66 10.21 19.37
CA GLU A 240 27.11 9.39 20.45
C GLU A 240 26.42 10.23 21.53
N SER A 241 27.03 11.36 21.90
CA SER A 241 26.38 12.36 22.78
C SER A 241 25.06 12.87 22.19
N THR A 242 25.03 13.16 20.89
CA THR A 242 23.82 13.61 20.19
C THR A 242 22.73 12.52 20.16
N ILE A 243 23.10 11.26 19.99
CA ILE A 243 22.16 10.12 20.04
C ILE A 243 21.55 9.98 21.44
N ASN A 244 22.36 10.15 22.50
CA ASN A 244 21.88 10.08 23.88
C ASN A 244 20.93 11.24 24.22
N GLU A 245 21.23 12.46 23.78
CA GLU A 245 20.35 13.62 23.95
C GLU A 245 19.03 13.46 23.20
N LEU A 246 19.05 12.93 21.98
CA LEU A 246 17.84 12.59 21.23
C LEU A 246 17.01 11.55 21.97
N GLY A 247 17.65 10.55 22.59
CA GLY A 247 17.00 9.56 23.46
C GLY A 247 16.15 10.19 24.57
N SER A 248 16.62 11.29 25.16
CA SER A 248 15.85 12.06 26.16
C SER A 248 14.62 12.74 25.53
N ILE A 249 14.75 13.30 24.33
CA ILE A 249 13.62 13.90 23.59
C ILE A 249 12.58 12.83 23.21
N PHE A 250 13.01 11.62 22.83
CA PHE A 250 12.12 10.49 22.58
C PHE A 250 11.38 10.04 23.82
N GLY A 251 12.06 9.93 24.96
CA GLY A 251 11.43 9.57 26.22
C GLY A 251 10.30 10.54 26.59
N GLN A 252 10.53 11.84 26.35
CA GLN A 252 9.53 12.87 26.58
C GLN A 252 8.33 12.77 25.62
N LEU A 253 8.57 12.52 24.33
CA LEU A 253 7.50 12.34 23.34
C LEU A 253 6.70 11.05 23.61
N ALA A 254 7.38 9.96 23.95
CA ALA A 254 6.75 8.68 24.26
C ALA A 254 5.86 8.77 25.51
N ALA A 255 6.33 9.43 26.56
CA ALA A 255 5.53 9.68 27.77
C ALA A 255 4.26 10.51 27.44
N MET A 256 4.40 11.53 26.59
CA MET A 256 3.28 12.38 26.15
C MET A 256 2.24 11.63 25.32
N VAL A 257 2.67 10.74 24.42
CA VAL A 257 1.79 9.90 23.59
C VAL A 257 1.13 8.81 24.45
N SER A 258 1.84 8.25 25.42
CA SER A 258 1.31 7.22 26.34
C SER A 258 0.22 7.77 27.26
N GLU A 259 0.44 8.94 27.87
CA GLU A 259 -0.55 9.62 28.73
C GLU A 259 -1.86 9.92 27.98
N GLN A 260 -1.77 10.17 26.67
CA GLN A 260 -2.94 10.44 25.82
C GLN A 260 -3.59 9.16 25.26
N SER A 261 -2.84 8.06 25.15
CA SER A 261 -3.35 6.76 24.67
C SER A 261 -4.19 6.02 25.74
N GLU A 262 -3.88 6.17 27.03
CA GLU A 262 -4.66 5.58 28.13
C GLU A 262 -6.09 6.14 28.23
N MET A 263 -6.36 7.33 27.69
CA MET A 263 -7.71 7.91 27.67
C MET A 263 -8.58 7.38 26.52
N ILE A 264 -7.96 6.81 25.48
CA ILE A 264 -8.65 6.19 24.32
C ILE A 264 -9.33 4.88 24.72
N GLN A 265 -8.79 4.13 25.69
CA GLN A 265 -9.43 2.92 26.20
C GLN A 265 -10.77 3.18 26.92
N ARG A 266 -11.03 4.41 27.37
CA ARG A 266 -12.34 4.78 27.94
C ARG A 266 -13.37 5.14 26.87
N ILE A 267 -12.97 5.31 25.61
CA ILE A 267 -13.88 5.57 24.49
C ILE A 267 -14.46 4.27 23.95
N ASP A 268 -13.67 3.18 23.95
CA ASP A 268 -14.16 1.85 23.56
C ASP A 268 -15.35 1.40 24.43
N ALA A 269 -15.34 1.73 25.73
CA ALA A 269 -16.45 1.46 26.64
C ALA A 269 -17.73 2.25 26.31
N ASN A 270 -17.62 3.49 25.82
CA ASN A 270 -18.79 4.28 25.41
C ASN A 270 -19.34 3.85 24.05
N THR A 271 -18.50 3.27 23.17
CA THR A 271 -18.98 2.67 21.93
C THR A 271 -19.69 1.34 22.16
N GLU A 272 -19.30 0.54 23.16
CA GLU A 272 -20.06 -0.64 23.60
C GLU A 272 -21.46 -0.26 24.08
N ASP A 273 -21.60 0.77 24.92
CA ASP A 273 -22.91 1.25 25.38
C ASP A 273 -23.82 1.72 24.23
N VAL A 274 -23.26 2.31 23.18
CA VAL A 274 -24.03 2.71 21.98
C VAL A 274 -24.45 1.48 21.17
N VAL A 275 -23.57 0.48 21.04
CA VAL A 275 -23.88 -0.79 20.37
C VAL A 275 -25.00 -1.54 21.11
N ASP A 276 -24.94 -1.64 22.44
CA ASP A 276 -25.96 -2.28 23.27
C ASP A 276 -27.33 -1.59 23.13
N ASN A 277 -27.35 -0.27 23.07
CA ASN A 277 -28.58 0.50 22.87
C ASN A 277 -29.17 0.32 21.45
N VAL A 278 -28.31 0.20 20.43
CA VAL A 278 -28.73 -0.05 19.04
C VAL A 278 -29.25 -1.49 18.88
N GLU A 279 -28.60 -2.48 19.48
CA GLU A 279 -29.08 -3.87 19.50
C GLU A 279 -30.39 -4.01 20.28
N GLY A 280 -30.54 -3.28 21.39
CA GLY A 280 -31.79 -3.19 22.14
C GLY A 280 -32.94 -2.62 21.30
N ALA A 281 -32.69 -1.55 20.54
CA ALA A 281 -33.65 -0.96 19.62
C ALA A 281 -34.02 -1.91 18.47
N GLN A 282 -33.04 -2.62 17.90
CA GLN A 282 -33.26 -3.63 16.85
C GLN A 282 -34.12 -4.78 17.35
N LYS A 283 -33.92 -5.23 18.60
CA LYS A 283 -34.71 -6.29 19.22
C LYS A 283 -36.18 -5.89 19.44
N GLU A 284 -36.43 -4.65 19.82
CA GLU A 284 -37.80 -4.12 19.95
C GLU A 284 -38.47 -3.92 18.58
N LEU A 285 -37.73 -3.52 17.55
CA LEU A 285 -38.23 -3.47 16.17
C LEU A 285 -38.58 -4.86 15.63
N LEU A 286 -37.77 -5.88 15.91
CA LEU A 286 -38.07 -7.26 15.54
C LEU A 286 -39.28 -7.82 16.29
N ARG A 287 -39.46 -7.47 17.57
CA ARG A 287 -40.67 -7.79 18.33
C ARG A 287 -41.91 -7.12 17.74
N TYR A 288 -41.81 -5.84 17.37
CA TYR A 288 -42.90 -5.12 16.71
C TYR A 288 -43.24 -5.76 15.35
N TRP A 289 -42.23 -6.10 14.56
CA TRP A 289 -42.39 -6.81 13.29
C TRP A 289 -43.05 -8.18 13.47
N SER A 290 -42.67 -8.96 14.50
CA SER A 290 -43.33 -10.25 14.81
C SER A 290 -44.80 -10.10 15.22
N ARG A 291 -45.16 -9.01 15.91
CA ARG A 291 -46.55 -8.68 16.25
C ARG A 291 -47.36 -8.27 15.02
N VAL A 292 -46.74 -7.55 14.08
CA VAL A 292 -47.38 -7.14 12.83
C VAL A 292 -47.54 -8.31 11.88
N SER A 293 -46.53 -9.18 11.74
CA SER A 293 -46.58 -10.37 10.88
C SER A 293 -47.46 -11.49 11.45
N GLY A 294 -47.62 -11.57 12.77
CA GLY A 294 -48.55 -12.49 13.44
C GLY A 294 -50.03 -12.11 13.30
N ASN A 295 -50.35 -10.90 12.84
CA ASN A 295 -51.72 -10.43 12.71
C ASN A 295 -52.36 -10.92 11.40
N ARG A 296 -52.78 -12.20 11.41
CA ARG A 296 -53.37 -12.90 10.25
C ARG A 296 -54.52 -12.15 9.56
N TRP A 297 -55.24 -11.29 10.30
CA TRP A 297 -56.35 -10.49 9.77
C TRP A 297 -55.89 -9.27 8.96
N LEU A 298 -54.71 -8.71 9.25
CA LEU A 298 -54.13 -7.58 8.56
C LEU A 298 -53.52 -8.01 7.21
N LEU A 299 -52.88 -9.20 7.20
CA LEU A 299 -52.48 -9.91 5.98
C LEU A 299 -53.71 -10.27 5.12
N ALA A 300 -54.79 -10.79 5.71
CA ALA A 300 -56.01 -11.10 4.96
C ALA A 300 -56.66 -9.85 4.30
N LYS A 301 -56.56 -8.68 4.93
CA LYS A 301 -57.02 -7.41 4.33
C LYS A 301 -56.12 -6.91 3.21
N MET A 302 -54.80 -7.06 3.33
CA MET A 302 -53.87 -6.72 2.24
C MET A 302 -54.02 -7.68 1.05
N PHE A 303 -54.15 -8.98 1.31
CA PHE A 303 -54.28 -10.01 0.26
C PHE A 303 -55.70 -10.12 -0.32
N GLY A 304 -56.74 -9.66 0.37
CA GLY A 304 -58.12 -9.64 -0.13
C GLY A 304 -58.40 -8.53 -1.15
N VAL A 305 -57.54 -7.52 -1.26
CA VAL A 305 -57.66 -6.42 -2.24
C VAL A 305 -56.91 -6.73 -3.55
N LEU A 306 -55.94 -7.64 -3.52
CA LEU A 306 -55.16 -8.04 -4.69
C LEU A 306 -55.88 -8.88 -5.77
N PRO A 307 -56.97 -9.64 -5.53
CA PRO A 307 -57.63 -10.38 -6.61
C PRO A 307 -58.44 -9.49 -7.56
N LEU A 308 -58.62 -8.19 -7.26
CA LEU A 308 -59.33 -7.25 -8.12
C LEU A 308 -58.44 -6.65 -9.23
N CYS A 309 -57.12 -6.81 -9.15
CA CYS A 309 -56.17 -6.36 -10.17
C CYS A 309 -55.40 -7.58 -10.70
N GLY A 310 -55.79 -8.07 -11.88
CA GLY A 310 -55.28 -9.31 -12.49
C GLY A 310 -53.79 -9.29 -12.82
N LEU A 311 -52.95 -9.55 -11.82
CA LEU A 311 -51.54 -9.90 -11.98
C LEU A 311 -51.34 -11.33 -11.48
N THR A 312 -51.08 -12.24 -12.41
CA THR A 312 -50.67 -13.62 -12.13
C THR A 312 -49.39 -13.61 -11.31
N ALA A 313 -49.47 -14.14 -10.08
CA ALA A 313 -48.32 -14.30 -9.21
C ALA A 313 -47.37 -15.35 -9.79
N VAL A 314 -46.21 -14.90 -10.28
CA VAL A 314 -45.03 -15.76 -10.50
C VAL A 314 -44.48 -16.14 -9.13
N PRO A 315 -44.24 -17.43 -8.81
CA PRO A 315 -43.69 -17.81 -7.53
C PRO A 315 -42.22 -17.38 -7.45
N ILE A 316 -41.94 -16.33 -6.67
CA ILE A 316 -40.56 -15.97 -6.28
C ILE A 316 -40.05 -17.08 -5.36
N ARG A 317 -39.22 -17.94 -5.93
CA ARG A 317 -38.46 -18.95 -5.20
C ARG A 317 -37.26 -18.22 -4.57
N PHE A 318 -37.32 -17.92 -3.27
CA PHE A 318 -36.12 -17.50 -2.52
C PHE A 318 -35.16 -18.69 -2.47
N GLN A 319 -34.24 -18.77 -3.43
CA GLN A 319 -33.01 -19.54 -3.30
C GLN A 319 -31.98 -18.63 -2.62
N ASN A 320 -31.74 -18.85 -1.33
CA ASN A 320 -30.52 -18.36 -0.67
C ASN A 320 -29.30 -19.13 -1.22
N SER A 321 -28.88 -18.81 -2.44
CA SER A 321 -27.53 -19.09 -2.90
C SER A 321 -26.68 -17.86 -2.57
N ASN A 322 -25.75 -17.99 -1.63
CA ASN A 322 -24.83 -16.91 -1.31
C ASN A 322 -24.05 -16.56 -2.59
N MET A 323 -24.14 -15.33 -3.08
CA MET A 323 -23.54 -14.92 -4.35
C MET A 323 -22.01 -15.12 -4.39
N ALA A 324 -21.36 -15.16 -3.23
CA ALA A 324 -19.94 -15.51 -3.10
C ALA A 324 -19.60 -16.94 -3.53
N ASP A 325 -20.57 -17.86 -3.54
CA ASP A 325 -20.39 -19.26 -3.95
C ASP A 325 -20.63 -19.45 -5.46
N LYS A 326 -20.94 -18.38 -6.19
CA LYS A 326 -21.13 -18.43 -7.64
C LYS A 326 -19.82 -18.83 -8.32
N THR A 327 -19.91 -19.71 -9.31
CA THR A 327 -18.77 -20.11 -10.16
C THR A 327 -19.03 -19.73 -11.61
N PHE A 328 -17.94 -19.53 -12.36
CA PHE A 328 -17.96 -19.31 -13.80
C PHE A 328 -17.22 -20.44 -14.50
N LYS A 329 -17.61 -20.75 -15.73
CA LYS A 329 -16.98 -21.81 -16.52
C LYS A 329 -15.89 -21.21 -17.43
N LEU A 330 -14.66 -21.71 -17.28
CA LEU A 330 -13.54 -21.38 -18.17
C LEU A 330 -13.66 -22.14 -19.49
N ASN A 331 -12.96 -21.69 -20.53
CA ASN A 331 -12.88 -22.39 -21.82
C ASN A 331 -12.25 -23.79 -21.72
N THR A 332 -11.50 -24.08 -20.66
CA THR A 332 -10.98 -25.41 -20.33
C THR A 332 -12.05 -26.36 -19.78
N GLY A 333 -13.27 -25.87 -19.53
CA GLY A 333 -14.37 -26.60 -18.92
C GLY A 333 -14.37 -26.57 -17.39
N ARG A 334 -13.31 -26.07 -16.76
CA ARG A 334 -13.17 -25.96 -15.31
C ARG A 334 -13.97 -24.79 -14.74
N GLU A 335 -14.40 -24.92 -13.50
CA GLU A 335 -15.09 -23.85 -12.78
C GLU A 335 -14.10 -22.98 -11.99
N ILE A 336 -14.29 -21.67 -12.06
CA ILE A 336 -13.57 -20.66 -11.29
C ILE A 336 -14.55 -19.94 -10.35
N PRO A 337 -14.25 -19.83 -9.05
CA PRO A 337 -15.06 -19.02 -8.13
C PRO A 337 -15.18 -17.55 -8.58
N ALA A 338 -16.33 -16.95 -8.35
CA ALA A 338 -16.57 -15.54 -8.68
C ALA A 338 -15.82 -14.59 -7.75
N LEU A 339 -15.56 -14.98 -6.50
CA LEU A 339 -14.83 -14.20 -5.52
C LEU A 339 -13.54 -14.92 -5.11
N GLY A 340 -12.44 -14.16 -5.08
CA GLY A 340 -11.14 -14.64 -4.61
C GLY A 340 -10.43 -13.68 -3.68
N LEU A 341 -9.49 -14.22 -2.92
CA LEU A 341 -8.60 -13.44 -2.06
C LEU A 341 -7.35 -13.03 -2.86
N GLY A 342 -7.13 -11.72 -2.98
CA GLY A 342 -5.86 -11.18 -3.49
C GLY A 342 -4.80 -11.13 -2.39
N THR A 343 -3.55 -11.48 -2.70
CA THR A 343 -2.45 -11.52 -1.71
C THR A 343 -1.38 -10.44 -1.90
N TRP A 344 -1.53 -9.54 -2.87
CA TRP A 344 -0.56 -8.48 -3.16
C TRP A 344 -0.47 -7.42 -2.04
N GLN A 345 0.76 -6.98 -1.72
CA GLN A 345 1.07 -5.96 -0.69
C GLN A 345 0.44 -6.26 0.68
N SER A 346 0.38 -7.52 1.06
CA SER A 346 0.13 -7.91 2.44
C SER A 346 1.45 -7.85 3.22
N GLU A 347 1.39 -7.29 4.43
CA GLU A 347 2.58 -7.19 5.28
C GLU A 347 3.14 -8.59 5.61
N PRO A 348 4.48 -8.74 5.70
CA PRO A 348 5.09 -9.99 6.11
C PRO A 348 4.50 -10.49 7.43
N GLY A 349 4.22 -11.78 7.51
CA GLY A 349 3.62 -12.45 8.66
C GLY A 349 2.10 -12.39 8.74
N LYS A 350 1.42 -11.51 7.99
CA LYS A 350 -0.06 -11.41 8.00
C LYS A 350 -0.74 -12.24 6.93
N VAL A 351 -0.02 -12.65 5.88
CA VAL A 351 -0.61 -13.37 4.73
C VAL A 351 -1.09 -14.75 5.14
N LYS A 352 -0.30 -15.46 5.95
CA LYS A 352 -0.63 -16.80 6.44
C LYS A 352 -2.01 -16.81 7.10
N GLU A 353 -2.22 -15.90 8.07
CA GLU A 353 -3.46 -15.80 8.82
C GLU A 353 -4.64 -15.40 7.93
N ALA A 354 -4.43 -14.44 7.02
CA ALA A 354 -5.45 -14.01 6.06
C ALA A 354 -5.91 -15.15 5.13
N VAL A 355 -4.98 -15.94 4.61
CA VAL A 355 -5.27 -17.11 3.74
C VAL A 355 -5.99 -18.18 4.53
N ALA A 356 -5.50 -18.55 5.72
CA ALA A 356 -6.13 -19.56 6.57
C ALA A 356 -7.55 -19.13 6.96
N HIS A 357 -7.75 -17.87 7.35
CA HIS A 357 -9.06 -17.31 7.69
C HIS A 357 -10.00 -17.28 6.48
N ALA A 358 -9.53 -16.86 5.31
CA ALA A 358 -10.35 -16.83 4.09
C ALA A 358 -10.86 -18.23 3.73
N LEU A 359 -9.98 -19.24 3.75
CA LEU A 359 -10.35 -20.63 3.42
C LEU A 359 -11.32 -21.23 4.44
N LYS A 360 -11.10 -20.98 5.74
CA LYS A 360 -12.03 -21.34 6.83
C LYS A 360 -13.39 -20.64 6.67
N SER A 361 -13.39 -19.39 6.22
CA SER A 361 -14.60 -18.60 5.95
C SER A 361 -15.32 -19.01 4.66
N GLY A 362 -14.78 -19.95 3.89
CA GLY A 362 -15.41 -20.48 2.67
C GLY A 362 -14.90 -19.91 1.36
N TYR A 363 -13.83 -19.11 1.34
CA TYR A 363 -13.17 -18.78 0.07
C TYR A 363 -12.62 -20.05 -0.57
N ARG A 364 -12.70 -20.13 -1.89
CA ARG A 364 -12.16 -21.23 -2.68
C ARG A 364 -11.22 -20.75 -3.78
N LEU A 365 -10.95 -19.45 -3.90
CA LEU A 365 -9.96 -18.90 -4.83
C LEU A 365 -8.92 -18.05 -4.10
N ILE A 366 -7.64 -18.38 -4.29
CA ILE A 366 -6.50 -17.63 -3.76
C ILE A 366 -5.62 -17.18 -4.92
N ASP A 367 -5.42 -15.88 -5.05
CA ASP A 367 -4.57 -15.27 -6.08
C ASP A 367 -3.22 -14.85 -5.51
N CYS A 368 -2.15 -15.40 -6.10
CA CYS A 368 -0.74 -15.19 -5.74
C CYS A 368 0.08 -14.79 -6.96
N ALA A 369 1.35 -14.44 -6.74
CA ALA A 369 2.35 -14.30 -7.80
C ALA A 369 3.74 -14.34 -7.21
N TYR A 370 4.72 -14.82 -7.98
CA TYR A 370 6.13 -14.84 -7.60
C TYR A 370 6.65 -13.47 -7.13
N CYS A 371 6.29 -12.40 -7.85
CA CYS A 371 6.80 -11.06 -7.55
C CYS A 371 6.24 -10.46 -6.25
N TYR A 372 5.17 -11.02 -5.68
CA TYR A 372 4.60 -10.54 -4.42
C TYR A 372 5.51 -10.87 -3.24
N GLY A 373 6.39 -11.87 -3.38
CA GLY A 373 7.37 -12.23 -2.36
C GLY A 373 6.76 -12.84 -1.10
N ASN A 374 5.54 -13.37 -1.19
CA ASN A 374 4.80 -13.92 -0.07
C ASN A 374 4.18 -15.30 -0.36
N GLU A 375 4.58 -15.96 -1.45
CA GLU A 375 4.10 -17.31 -1.79
C GLU A 375 4.43 -18.33 -0.68
N ASP A 376 5.56 -18.18 0.02
CA ASP A 376 5.93 -19.03 1.15
C ASP A 376 4.90 -18.92 2.30
N GLU A 377 4.43 -17.70 2.61
CA GLU A 377 3.42 -17.48 3.65
C GLU A 377 2.04 -17.98 3.23
N VAL A 378 1.70 -17.83 1.94
CA VAL A 378 0.48 -18.43 1.38
C VAL A 378 0.54 -19.95 1.50
N GLY A 379 1.67 -20.56 1.16
CA GLY A 379 1.89 -22.00 1.30
C GLY A 379 1.70 -22.49 2.73
N GLN A 380 2.16 -21.73 3.71
CA GLN A 380 1.90 -22.01 5.13
C GLN A 380 0.41 -21.90 5.48
N GLY A 381 -0.30 -20.89 4.97
CA GLY A 381 -1.74 -20.72 5.18
C GLY A 381 -2.57 -21.83 4.54
N LEU A 382 -2.18 -22.29 3.34
CA LEU A 382 -2.77 -23.44 2.67
C LEU A 382 -2.56 -24.73 3.47
N LYS A 383 -1.34 -24.99 3.96
CA LYS A 383 -1.06 -26.14 4.82
C LYS A 383 -1.91 -26.16 6.09
N GLU A 384 -2.12 -25.00 6.71
CA GLU A 384 -3.00 -24.90 7.88
C GLU A 384 -4.47 -25.19 7.52
N ALA A 385 -4.95 -24.68 6.38
CA ALA A 385 -6.31 -24.98 5.91
C ALA A 385 -6.49 -26.46 5.56
N PHE A 386 -5.48 -27.11 4.98
CA PHE A 386 -5.49 -28.55 4.70
C PHE A 386 -5.52 -29.37 6.00
N ALA A 387 -4.73 -28.98 7.00
CA ALA A 387 -4.79 -29.59 8.32
C ALA A 387 -6.15 -29.41 9.01
N ALA A 388 -6.85 -28.30 8.71
CA ALA A 388 -8.21 -28.04 9.18
C ALA A 388 -9.31 -28.76 8.38
N GLY A 389 -8.95 -29.57 7.39
CA GLY A 389 -9.88 -30.43 6.64
C GLY A 389 -10.35 -29.89 5.28
N VAL A 390 -9.80 -28.76 4.80
CA VAL A 390 -10.05 -28.30 3.42
C VAL A 390 -9.27 -29.18 2.44
N LYS A 391 -9.91 -29.66 1.37
CA LYS A 391 -9.23 -30.49 0.36
C LYS A 391 -8.55 -29.65 -0.70
N ARG A 392 -7.45 -30.14 -1.27
CA ARG A 392 -6.70 -29.42 -2.32
C ARG A 392 -7.52 -29.24 -3.59
N GLU A 393 -8.31 -30.24 -3.97
CA GLU A 393 -9.15 -30.24 -5.16
C GLU A 393 -10.28 -29.20 -5.10
N ASP A 394 -10.68 -28.77 -3.90
CA ASP A 394 -11.73 -27.77 -3.70
C ASP A 394 -11.21 -26.32 -3.81
N ILE A 395 -9.88 -26.12 -3.80
CA ILE A 395 -9.26 -24.79 -3.87
C ILE A 395 -8.74 -24.51 -5.27
N PHE A 396 -9.03 -23.31 -5.76
CA PHE A 396 -8.51 -22.71 -6.98
C PHE A 396 -7.34 -21.77 -6.65
N VAL A 397 -6.11 -22.23 -6.86
CA VAL A 397 -4.88 -21.46 -6.63
C VAL A 397 -4.36 -20.88 -7.93
N VAL A 398 -4.18 -19.57 -7.96
CA VAL A 398 -3.59 -18.83 -9.09
C VAL A 398 -2.19 -18.36 -8.72
N THR A 399 -1.21 -18.58 -9.60
CA THR A 399 0.08 -17.86 -9.55
C THR A 399 0.50 -17.39 -10.92
N LYS A 400 1.60 -16.62 -11.00
CA LYS A 400 1.98 -15.87 -12.20
C LYS A 400 3.49 -15.91 -12.41
N VAL A 401 3.91 -16.20 -13.65
CA VAL A 401 5.31 -16.04 -14.05
C VAL A 401 5.64 -14.56 -14.12
N TRP A 402 6.71 -14.18 -13.42
CA TRP A 402 7.18 -12.80 -13.40
C TRP A 402 8.06 -12.47 -14.61
N ALA A 403 8.16 -11.18 -14.94
CA ALA A 403 8.86 -10.69 -16.13
C ALA A 403 10.33 -11.09 -16.24
N THR A 404 11.03 -11.41 -15.14
CA THR A 404 12.43 -11.93 -15.15
C THR A 404 12.53 -13.42 -15.50
N TYR A 405 11.40 -14.12 -15.57
CA TYR A 405 11.27 -15.55 -15.87
C TYR A 405 10.53 -15.82 -17.18
N ASN A 406 10.18 -14.79 -17.95
CA ASN A 406 9.42 -14.93 -19.20
C ASN A 406 10.15 -15.70 -20.31
N THR A 407 11.46 -15.94 -20.18
CA THR A 407 12.24 -16.84 -21.05
C THR A 407 12.48 -18.23 -20.45
N ARG A 408 12.16 -18.43 -19.16
CA ARG A 408 12.42 -19.63 -18.35
C ARG A 408 11.16 -19.98 -17.55
N VAL A 409 10.04 -20.11 -18.25
CA VAL A 409 8.71 -20.16 -17.64
C VAL A 409 8.55 -21.36 -16.69
N GLU A 410 9.04 -22.54 -17.08
CA GLU A 410 8.99 -23.74 -16.24
C GLU A 410 9.74 -23.57 -14.93
N LEU A 411 10.94 -22.98 -14.96
CA LEU A 411 11.71 -22.68 -13.75
C LEU A 411 10.95 -21.71 -12.82
N GLY A 412 10.26 -20.73 -13.39
CA GLY A 412 9.41 -19.82 -12.64
C GLY A 412 8.26 -20.53 -11.95
N LEU A 413 7.59 -21.46 -12.65
CA LEU A 413 6.52 -22.29 -12.07
C LEU A 413 7.05 -23.19 -10.95
N ASP A 414 8.18 -23.87 -11.16
CA ASP A 414 8.78 -24.77 -10.16
C ASP A 414 9.14 -24.03 -8.86
N LYS A 415 9.62 -22.79 -8.98
CA LYS A 415 9.87 -21.93 -7.82
C LYS A 415 8.58 -21.63 -7.05
N SER A 416 7.53 -21.20 -7.75
CA SER A 416 6.24 -20.90 -7.11
C SER A 416 5.61 -22.14 -6.48
N LEU A 417 5.66 -23.30 -7.14
CA LEU A 417 5.17 -24.57 -6.58
C LEU A 417 5.92 -24.96 -5.30
N LYS A 418 7.25 -24.80 -5.30
CA LYS A 418 8.08 -25.06 -4.11
C LYS A 418 7.71 -24.13 -2.95
N SER A 419 7.55 -22.83 -3.21
CA SER A 419 7.18 -21.84 -2.19
C SER A 419 5.78 -22.08 -1.64
N LEU A 420 4.80 -22.34 -2.51
CA LEU A 420 3.43 -22.67 -2.11
C LEU A 420 3.34 -24.05 -1.43
N GLY A 421 4.31 -24.94 -1.66
CA GLY A 421 4.29 -26.32 -1.19
C GLY A 421 3.17 -27.14 -1.84
N LEU A 422 2.97 -26.94 -3.15
CA LEU A 422 1.94 -27.62 -3.95
C LEU A 422 2.59 -28.37 -5.12
N ASP A 423 1.96 -29.47 -5.54
CA ASP A 423 2.39 -30.22 -6.73
C ASP A 423 1.88 -29.60 -8.03
N TYR A 424 0.74 -28.90 -7.97
CA TYR A 424 0.14 -28.21 -9.11
C TYR A 424 -0.58 -26.91 -8.70
N VAL A 425 -0.74 -26.01 -9.65
CA VAL A 425 -1.60 -24.82 -9.56
C VAL A 425 -2.76 -24.90 -10.55
N ASP A 426 -3.87 -24.28 -10.20
CA ASP A 426 -5.10 -24.35 -10.98
C ASP A 426 -5.06 -23.45 -12.21
N LEU A 427 -4.38 -22.31 -12.08
CA LEU A 427 -4.19 -21.33 -13.14
C LEU A 427 -2.82 -20.69 -13.03
N PHE A 428 -2.07 -20.72 -14.12
CA PHE A 428 -0.78 -20.04 -14.22
C PHE A 428 -0.84 -18.91 -15.26
N LEU A 429 -0.46 -17.69 -14.86
CA LEU A 429 -0.61 -16.50 -15.71
C LEU A 429 0.74 -15.91 -16.13
N VAL A 430 0.83 -15.41 -17.36
CA VAL A 430 1.88 -14.44 -17.72
C VAL A 430 1.56 -13.10 -17.07
N HIS A 431 2.37 -12.66 -16.11
CA HIS A 431 2.01 -11.48 -15.29
C HIS A 431 2.02 -10.16 -16.10
N TRP A 432 3.01 -9.98 -16.97
CA TRP A 432 3.12 -8.83 -17.88
C TRP A 432 3.72 -9.27 -19.22
N PRO A 433 3.30 -8.70 -20.36
CA PRO A 433 3.81 -9.05 -21.70
C PRO A 433 5.16 -8.37 -22.02
N LEU A 434 6.16 -8.52 -21.15
CA LEU A 434 7.50 -7.94 -21.31
C LEU A 434 8.58 -8.84 -20.70
N LEU A 435 9.83 -8.68 -21.10
CA LEU A 435 10.97 -9.36 -20.47
C LEU A 435 11.85 -8.36 -19.70
N MET A 436 12.09 -8.65 -18.43
CA MET A 436 13.14 -7.99 -17.64
C MET A 436 14.42 -8.82 -17.72
N ASN A 437 15.58 -8.18 -17.60
CA ASN A 437 16.87 -8.85 -17.66
C ASN A 437 16.97 -9.99 -16.60
N PRO A 438 17.01 -11.27 -17.01
CA PRO A 438 17.09 -12.40 -16.08
C PRO A 438 18.41 -12.46 -15.30
N GLU A 439 19.45 -11.80 -15.81
CA GLU A 439 20.80 -11.73 -15.22
C GLU A 439 21.08 -10.35 -14.61
N GLY A 440 20.03 -9.57 -14.34
CA GLY A 440 20.16 -8.25 -13.74
C GLY A 440 20.60 -8.27 -12.27
N ASN A 441 20.71 -7.08 -11.67
CA ASN A 441 21.17 -6.88 -10.29
C ASN A 441 20.17 -7.34 -9.20
N ASP A 442 18.95 -7.70 -9.55
CA ASP A 442 17.92 -8.20 -8.64
C ASP A 442 17.05 -9.25 -9.36
N ASP A 443 16.65 -10.30 -8.63
CA ASP A 443 15.89 -11.42 -9.17
C ASP A 443 14.46 -11.06 -9.62
N ARG A 444 13.84 -10.07 -8.97
CA ARG A 444 12.48 -9.62 -9.26
C ARG A 444 12.46 -8.27 -9.96
N PHE A 445 13.36 -7.37 -9.60
CA PHE A 445 13.23 -5.97 -9.90
C PHE A 445 14.54 -5.37 -10.42
N PRO A 446 15.13 -5.94 -11.49
CA PRO A 446 16.41 -5.49 -12.01
C PRO A 446 16.32 -4.04 -12.50
N LYS A 447 17.40 -3.28 -12.28
CA LYS A 447 17.50 -1.86 -12.61
C LYS A 447 18.82 -1.53 -13.28
N LEU A 448 18.77 -0.60 -14.22
CA LEU A 448 19.94 0.02 -14.83
C LEU A 448 20.57 1.05 -13.87
N PRO A 449 21.81 1.50 -14.14
CA PRO A 449 22.49 2.51 -13.30
C PRO A 449 21.74 3.84 -13.16
N ASP A 450 20.87 4.17 -14.12
CA ASP A 450 20.01 5.36 -14.11
C ASP A 450 18.77 5.22 -13.19
N GLY A 451 18.56 4.04 -12.59
CA GLY A 451 17.43 3.72 -11.73
C GLY A 451 16.18 3.22 -12.47
N SER A 452 16.18 3.23 -13.80
CA SER A 452 15.11 2.68 -14.64
C SER A 452 15.13 1.14 -14.64
N ARG A 453 14.05 0.52 -15.13
CA ARG A 453 13.92 -0.94 -15.18
C ARG A 453 14.78 -1.50 -16.32
N ASP A 454 15.49 -2.58 -16.04
CA ASP A 454 16.31 -3.27 -17.04
C ASP A 454 15.40 -4.17 -17.90
N ILE A 455 14.88 -3.62 -19.00
CA ILE A 455 13.91 -4.26 -19.90
C ILE A 455 14.60 -4.69 -21.20
N ILE A 456 14.42 -5.96 -21.58
CA ILE A 456 14.85 -6.50 -22.87
C ILE A 456 13.73 -6.31 -23.89
N ARG A 457 13.83 -5.26 -24.70
CA ARG A 457 12.78 -4.87 -25.67
C ARG A 457 12.72 -5.74 -26.92
N SER A 458 13.76 -6.52 -27.21
CA SER A 458 13.80 -7.44 -28.35
C SER A 458 12.96 -8.70 -28.15
N HIS A 459 12.53 -8.98 -26.91
CA HIS A 459 11.76 -10.18 -26.59
C HIS A 459 10.32 -10.08 -27.09
N ASN A 460 9.85 -11.13 -27.76
CA ASN A 460 8.47 -11.26 -28.18
C ASN A 460 7.65 -12.02 -27.12
N HIS A 461 6.60 -11.41 -26.59
CA HIS A 461 5.70 -12.02 -25.59
C HIS A 461 5.04 -13.31 -26.08
N VAL A 462 4.87 -13.49 -27.39
CA VAL A 462 4.35 -14.73 -28.00
C VAL A 462 5.26 -15.92 -27.69
N ASP A 463 6.58 -15.72 -27.59
CA ASP A 463 7.50 -16.81 -27.26
C ASP A 463 7.38 -17.24 -25.80
N THR A 464 7.06 -16.31 -24.89
CA THR A 464 6.66 -16.65 -23.51
C THR A 464 5.42 -17.55 -23.52
N TRP A 465 4.41 -17.20 -24.32
CA TRP A 465 3.18 -17.98 -24.39
C TRP A 465 3.41 -19.40 -24.91
N LYS A 466 4.25 -19.59 -25.92
CA LYS A 466 4.62 -20.92 -26.40
C LYS A 466 5.24 -21.79 -25.30
N GLN A 467 6.01 -21.20 -24.38
CA GLN A 467 6.52 -21.92 -23.20
C GLN A 467 5.39 -22.24 -22.21
N MET A 468 4.43 -21.34 -22.00
CA MET A 468 3.25 -21.62 -21.16
C MET A 468 2.46 -22.83 -21.68
N GLU A 469 2.26 -22.93 -23.00
CA GLU A 469 1.56 -24.06 -23.62
C GLU A 469 2.26 -25.41 -23.37
N GLN A 470 3.59 -25.41 -23.29
CA GLN A 470 4.38 -26.61 -23.00
C GLN A 470 4.25 -27.09 -21.56
N LEU A 471 3.70 -26.28 -20.65
CA LEU A 471 3.50 -26.67 -19.25
C LEU A 471 2.25 -27.54 -19.05
N LEU A 472 1.24 -27.44 -19.91
CA LEU A 472 -0.02 -28.18 -19.73
C LEU A 472 0.18 -29.71 -19.69
N PRO A 473 0.99 -30.34 -20.58
CA PRO A 473 1.25 -31.78 -20.51
C PRO A 473 2.00 -32.23 -19.25
N THR A 474 2.70 -31.32 -18.56
CA THR A 474 3.46 -31.66 -17.33
C THR A 474 2.57 -31.91 -16.12
N GLY A 475 1.30 -31.46 -16.16
CA GLY A 475 0.37 -31.54 -15.03
C GLY A 475 0.65 -30.55 -13.89
N LYS A 476 1.75 -29.80 -13.93
CA LYS A 476 2.12 -28.76 -12.94
C LYS A 476 1.13 -27.58 -12.93
N THR A 477 0.40 -27.36 -14.02
CA THR A 477 -0.70 -26.40 -14.10
C THR A 477 -1.87 -26.95 -14.91
N LEU A 478 -3.10 -26.67 -14.45
CA LEU A 478 -4.32 -27.16 -15.09
C LEU A 478 -4.87 -26.22 -16.17
N ALA A 479 -4.59 -24.92 -16.05
CA ALA A 479 -4.99 -23.90 -17.02
C ALA A 479 -3.91 -22.81 -17.10
N ILE A 480 -3.79 -22.22 -18.28
CA ILE A 480 -2.86 -21.10 -18.51
C ILE A 480 -3.62 -19.87 -18.97
N GLY A 481 -3.11 -18.70 -18.61
CA GLY A 481 -3.71 -17.43 -18.99
C GLY A 481 -2.71 -16.28 -18.99
N VAL A 482 -3.24 -15.07 -19.13
CA VAL A 482 -2.45 -13.85 -19.22
C VAL A 482 -2.93 -12.82 -18.21
N SER A 483 -2.11 -11.82 -17.92
CA SER A 483 -2.46 -10.68 -17.08
C SER A 483 -1.89 -9.40 -17.69
N ASN A 484 -2.66 -8.32 -17.60
CA ASN A 484 -2.31 -7.01 -18.17
C ASN A 484 -2.13 -7.01 -19.69
N TYR A 485 -2.83 -7.90 -20.41
CA TYR A 485 -2.84 -7.87 -21.87
C TYR A 485 -3.96 -6.94 -22.35
N SER A 486 -3.58 -5.91 -23.09
CA SER A 486 -4.51 -5.03 -23.79
C SER A 486 -5.06 -5.70 -25.06
N LYS A 487 -6.04 -5.05 -25.70
CA LYS A 487 -6.58 -5.48 -27.00
C LYS A 487 -5.47 -5.72 -28.03
N ARG A 488 -4.51 -4.79 -28.13
CA ARG A 488 -3.36 -4.89 -29.05
C ARG A 488 -2.52 -6.15 -28.80
N TYR A 489 -2.20 -6.44 -27.54
CA TYR A 489 -1.39 -7.60 -27.20
C TYR A 489 -2.16 -8.92 -27.38
N LEU A 490 -3.46 -8.94 -27.08
CA LEU A 490 -4.30 -10.11 -27.36
C LEU A 490 -4.42 -10.38 -28.85
N GLU A 491 -4.62 -9.35 -29.68
CA GLU A 491 -4.71 -9.49 -31.14
C GLU A 491 -3.39 -9.99 -31.76
N GLN A 492 -2.24 -9.64 -31.17
CA GLN A 492 -0.95 -10.20 -31.55
C GLN A 492 -0.77 -11.65 -31.08
N LEU A 493 -1.29 -12.00 -29.91
CA LEU A 493 -1.09 -13.32 -29.30
C LEU A 493 -1.96 -14.39 -29.95
N LEU A 494 -3.26 -14.12 -30.09
CA LEU A 494 -4.28 -15.08 -30.48
C LEU A 494 -4.00 -15.86 -31.79
N PRO A 495 -3.46 -15.24 -32.86
CA PRO A 495 -3.13 -15.97 -34.09
C PRO A 495 -2.04 -17.03 -33.93
N HIS A 496 -1.25 -16.96 -32.85
CA HIS A 496 -0.13 -17.85 -32.58
C HIS A 496 -0.40 -18.85 -31.45
N CYS A 497 -1.58 -18.79 -30.81
CA CYS A 497 -1.98 -19.70 -29.75
C CYS A 497 -2.45 -21.05 -30.32
N LYS A 498 -1.91 -22.14 -29.79
CA LYS A 498 -2.52 -23.48 -29.88
C LYS A 498 -3.62 -23.64 -28.83
N VAL A 499 -3.40 -23.06 -27.65
CA VAL A 499 -4.35 -23.04 -26.54
C VAL A 499 -4.76 -21.60 -26.30
N VAL A 500 -6.05 -21.31 -26.38
CA VAL A 500 -6.57 -19.97 -26.10
C VAL A 500 -6.42 -19.69 -24.59
N PRO A 501 -5.89 -18.52 -24.18
CA PRO A 501 -5.77 -18.17 -22.77
C PRO A 501 -7.10 -18.37 -22.02
N ALA A 502 -7.08 -19.07 -20.88
CA ALA A 502 -8.30 -19.32 -20.12
C ALA A 502 -8.81 -18.04 -19.42
N VAL A 503 -7.88 -17.19 -18.99
CA VAL A 503 -8.15 -15.96 -18.24
C VAL A 503 -7.26 -14.83 -18.73
N ASN A 504 -7.81 -13.61 -18.76
CA ASN A 504 -7.04 -12.37 -18.78
C ASN A 504 -7.30 -11.60 -17.47
N GLN A 505 -6.29 -11.48 -16.63
CA GLN A 505 -6.39 -10.77 -15.35
C GLN A 505 -5.99 -9.30 -15.51
N ILE A 506 -6.93 -8.37 -15.31
CA ILE A 506 -6.75 -6.94 -15.57
C ILE A 506 -7.28 -6.06 -14.42
N GLU A 507 -6.79 -4.83 -14.32
CA GLU A 507 -7.37 -3.82 -13.44
C GLU A 507 -8.79 -3.52 -13.92
N ASN A 508 -9.81 -3.80 -13.14
CA ASN A 508 -11.17 -3.57 -13.60
C ASN A 508 -12.05 -3.13 -12.44
N HIS A 509 -12.75 -2.01 -12.66
CA HIS A 509 -13.66 -1.41 -11.71
C HIS A 509 -14.47 -0.30 -12.41
N PRO A 510 -15.53 0.27 -11.81
CA PRO A 510 -16.36 1.29 -12.48
C PRO A 510 -15.60 2.51 -13.05
N GLN A 511 -14.46 2.90 -12.46
CA GLN A 511 -13.63 4.00 -13.01
C GLN A 511 -12.68 3.59 -14.16
N LEU A 512 -12.59 2.29 -14.45
CA LEU A 512 -11.75 1.72 -15.49
C LEU A 512 -12.43 0.44 -16.04
N PRO A 513 -13.56 0.60 -16.78
CA PRO A 513 -14.38 -0.53 -17.21
C PRO A 513 -13.70 -1.40 -18.27
N GLN A 514 -12.77 -0.84 -19.06
CA GLN A 514 -12.00 -1.50 -20.14
C GLN A 514 -12.87 -2.35 -21.07
N GLN A 515 -13.99 -1.79 -21.54
CA GLN A 515 -15.03 -2.54 -22.25
C GLN A 515 -14.50 -3.19 -23.54
N GLU A 516 -13.58 -2.54 -24.27
CA GLU A 516 -12.97 -3.13 -25.47
C GLU A 516 -12.22 -4.46 -25.22
N ILE A 517 -11.61 -4.62 -24.03
CA ILE A 517 -10.87 -5.83 -23.64
C ILE A 517 -11.87 -6.87 -23.17
N VAL A 518 -12.86 -6.47 -22.38
CA VAL A 518 -13.91 -7.36 -21.89
C VAL A 518 -14.69 -8.00 -23.05
N ASP A 519 -15.06 -7.20 -24.06
CA ASP A 519 -15.80 -7.69 -25.22
C ASP A 519 -14.96 -8.63 -26.08
N LEU A 520 -13.69 -8.29 -26.33
CA LEU A 520 -12.77 -9.18 -27.07
C LEU A 520 -12.56 -10.50 -26.32
N CYS A 521 -12.30 -10.44 -25.02
CA CYS A 521 -12.13 -11.62 -24.19
C CYS A 521 -13.38 -12.50 -24.21
N ARG A 522 -14.57 -11.90 -24.04
CA ARG A 522 -15.85 -12.62 -24.11
C ARG A 522 -16.05 -13.29 -25.47
N GLN A 523 -15.78 -12.59 -26.57
CA GLN A 523 -15.90 -13.14 -27.93
C GLN A 523 -14.98 -14.35 -28.14
N LYS A 524 -13.80 -14.37 -27.52
CA LYS A 524 -12.80 -15.44 -27.65
C LYS A 524 -12.92 -16.51 -26.57
N GLY A 525 -13.89 -16.41 -25.66
CA GLY A 525 -14.06 -17.34 -24.54
C GLY A 525 -12.97 -17.22 -23.47
N ILE A 526 -12.30 -16.07 -23.37
CA ILE A 526 -11.32 -15.75 -22.34
C ILE A 526 -12.07 -15.13 -21.16
N HIS A 527 -11.92 -15.70 -19.96
CA HIS A 527 -12.57 -15.20 -18.77
C HIS A 527 -11.85 -13.96 -18.22
N ILE A 528 -12.61 -12.98 -17.69
CA ILE A 528 -12.02 -11.80 -17.06
C ILE A 528 -11.91 -12.02 -15.57
N MET A 529 -10.70 -11.78 -15.05
CA MET A 529 -10.45 -11.72 -13.61
C MET A 529 -10.01 -10.30 -13.23
N ALA A 530 -10.83 -9.62 -12.44
CA ALA A 530 -10.65 -8.24 -12.03
C ALA A 530 -9.76 -8.16 -10.78
N TYR A 531 -8.62 -7.49 -10.91
CA TYR A 531 -7.81 -7.08 -9.75
C TYR A 531 -8.03 -5.60 -9.42
N SER A 532 -7.65 -5.20 -8.20
CA SER A 532 -7.82 -3.84 -7.66
C SER A 532 -9.26 -3.29 -7.76
N PRO A 533 -10.31 -4.05 -7.39
CA PRO A 533 -11.69 -3.61 -7.54
C PRO A 533 -12.04 -2.32 -6.75
N PHE A 534 -11.22 -1.97 -5.76
CA PHE A 534 -11.38 -0.78 -4.93
C PHE A 534 -10.54 0.43 -5.40
N GLY A 535 -9.74 0.30 -6.46
CA GLY A 535 -8.80 1.33 -6.91
C GLY A 535 -7.47 1.32 -6.17
N SER A 536 -7.00 0.13 -5.77
CA SER A 536 -5.71 -0.08 -5.09
C SER A 536 -5.60 0.67 -3.74
N THR A 537 -4.45 1.26 -3.44
CA THR A 537 -4.13 1.91 -2.15
C THR A 537 -5.15 2.97 -1.75
N GLY A 538 -5.73 2.81 -0.56
CA GLY A 538 -6.64 3.80 0.04
C GLY A 538 -8.09 3.74 -0.45
N GLY A 539 -8.42 2.84 -1.38
CA GLY A 539 -9.80 2.60 -1.81
C GLY A 539 -10.54 3.85 -2.35
N PRO A 540 -9.98 4.57 -3.33
CA PRO A 540 -10.55 5.84 -3.80
C PRO A 540 -11.98 5.70 -4.33
N LEU A 541 -12.37 4.52 -4.83
CA LEU A 541 -13.71 4.27 -5.34
C LEU A 541 -14.79 4.26 -4.25
N PHE A 542 -14.44 4.14 -2.97
CA PHE A 542 -15.40 4.21 -1.87
C PHE A 542 -16.08 5.59 -1.76
N LYS A 543 -15.52 6.63 -2.40
CA LYS A 543 -16.04 8.00 -2.37
C LYS A 543 -16.83 8.38 -3.62
N ALA A 544 -16.97 7.48 -4.60
CA ALA A 544 -17.69 7.76 -5.82
C ALA A 544 -19.20 7.88 -5.53
N GLU A 545 -19.82 9.00 -5.91
CA GLU A 545 -21.24 9.28 -5.64
C GLU A 545 -22.20 8.17 -6.12
N PRO A 546 -22.04 7.56 -7.30
CA PRO A 546 -22.90 6.45 -7.73
C PRO A 546 -22.75 5.20 -6.86
N VAL A 547 -21.54 4.90 -6.40
CA VAL A 547 -21.27 3.75 -5.52
C VAL A 547 -21.92 3.96 -4.16
N LEU A 548 -21.84 5.18 -3.62
CA LEU A 548 -22.48 5.54 -2.35
C LEU A 548 -24.02 5.45 -2.46
N LYS A 549 -24.62 5.91 -3.55
CA LYS A 549 -26.08 5.82 -3.77
C LYS A 549 -26.57 4.37 -3.80
N VAL A 550 -25.85 3.49 -4.50
CA VAL A 550 -26.20 2.05 -4.54
C VAL A 550 -25.97 1.40 -3.18
N ALA A 551 -24.89 1.77 -2.48
CA ALA A 551 -24.60 1.29 -1.13
C ALA A 551 -25.71 1.68 -0.13
N GLU A 552 -26.18 2.92 -0.17
CA GLU A 552 -27.30 3.41 0.65
C GLU A 552 -28.63 2.70 0.31
N LYS A 553 -28.92 2.50 -0.98
CA LYS A 553 -30.13 1.80 -1.44
C LYS A 553 -30.21 0.37 -0.89
N HIS A 554 -29.08 -0.35 -0.88
CA HIS A 554 -29.01 -1.74 -0.40
C HIS A 554 -28.66 -1.87 1.09
N GLY A 555 -28.33 -0.78 1.77
CA GLY A 555 -27.90 -0.81 3.17
C GLY A 555 -26.58 -1.57 3.38
N VAL A 556 -25.68 -1.57 2.40
CA VAL A 556 -24.41 -2.31 2.43
C VAL A 556 -23.20 -1.41 2.28
N SER A 557 -22.01 -1.96 2.52
CA SER A 557 -20.76 -1.22 2.35
C SER A 557 -20.45 -0.90 0.88
N PRO A 558 -19.78 0.23 0.58
CA PRO A 558 -19.29 0.53 -0.77
C PRO A 558 -18.39 -0.58 -1.35
N SER A 559 -17.63 -1.28 -0.51
CA SER A 559 -16.84 -2.46 -0.92
C SER A 559 -17.72 -3.58 -1.48
N THR A 560 -18.84 -3.87 -0.82
CA THR A 560 -19.79 -4.89 -1.28
C THR A 560 -20.33 -4.56 -2.67
N VAL A 561 -20.70 -3.30 -2.92
CA VAL A 561 -21.20 -2.84 -4.23
C VAL A 561 -20.14 -3.02 -5.31
N LEU A 562 -18.89 -2.61 -5.04
CA LEU A 562 -17.79 -2.72 -6.00
C LEU A 562 -17.46 -4.16 -6.35
N LEU A 563 -17.45 -5.08 -5.37
CA LEU A 563 -17.28 -6.51 -5.64
C LEU A 563 -18.46 -7.09 -6.42
N SER A 564 -19.68 -6.72 -6.02
CA SER A 564 -20.92 -7.24 -6.62
C SER A 564 -21.10 -6.79 -8.07
N TRP A 565 -20.58 -5.63 -8.46
CA TRP A 565 -20.62 -5.13 -9.85
C TRP A 565 -19.97 -6.08 -10.88
N HIS A 566 -19.00 -6.90 -10.47
CA HIS A 566 -18.35 -7.87 -11.36
C HIS A 566 -19.19 -9.12 -11.63
N ILE A 567 -20.11 -9.45 -10.73
CA ILE A 567 -20.94 -10.66 -10.80
C ILE A 567 -21.88 -10.70 -12.01
N PRO A 568 -22.70 -9.65 -12.30
CA PRO A 568 -23.55 -9.64 -13.49
C PRO A 568 -22.72 -9.50 -14.79
N ARG A 569 -21.52 -8.94 -14.71
CA ARG A 569 -20.59 -8.85 -15.87
C ARG A 569 -19.99 -10.21 -16.25
N GLY A 570 -20.12 -11.21 -15.38
CA GLY A 570 -19.56 -12.55 -15.57
C GLY A 570 -18.06 -12.59 -15.30
N SER A 571 -17.53 -11.69 -14.46
CA SER A 571 -16.10 -11.62 -14.14
C SER A 571 -15.82 -12.13 -12.74
N THR A 572 -14.69 -12.81 -12.56
CA THR A 572 -14.18 -13.11 -11.21
C THR A 572 -13.55 -11.84 -10.62
N VAL A 573 -13.78 -11.57 -9.34
CA VAL A 573 -13.22 -10.41 -8.63
C VAL A 573 -12.29 -10.83 -7.50
N LEU A 574 -11.16 -10.13 -7.37
CA LEU A 574 -10.16 -10.37 -6.33
C LEU A 574 -10.23 -9.28 -5.27
N ALA A 575 -10.72 -9.62 -4.08
CA ALA A 575 -10.75 -8.74 -2.93
C ALA A 575 -9.48 -8.95 -2.10
N LYS A 576 -8.59 -7.95 -2.05
CA LYS A 576 -7.42 -8.01 -1.15
C LYS A 576 -7.78 -7.49 0.23
N SER A 577 -7.50 -8.28 1.27
CA SER A 577 -7.56 -7.86 2.66
C SER A 577 -6.68 -8.76 3.53
N VAL A 578 -6.13 -8.21 4.61
CA VAL A 578 -5.48 -8.98 5.69
C VAL A 578 -6.28 -8.95 6.99
N THR A 579 -7.35 -8.16 7.03
CA THR A 579 -8.23 -7.98 8.20
C THR A 579 -9.32 -9.05 8.15
N PRO A 580 -9.38 -9.99 9.13
CA PRO A 580 -10.34 -11.10 9.14
C PRO A 580 -11.80 -10.66 8.98
N GLU A 581 -12.21 -9.59 9.65
CA GLU A 581 -13.58 -9.07 9.63
C GLU A 581 -13.96 -8.60 8.21
N ARG A 582 -13.03 -7.93 7.53
CA ARG A 582 -13.23 -7.49 6.14
C ARG A 582 -13.25 -8.66 5.16
N ILE A 583 -12.43 -9.69 5.39
CA ILE A 583 -12.42 -10.90 4.55
C ILE A 583 -13.80 -11.57 4.62
N THR A 584 -14.37 -11.71 5.81
CA THR A 584 -15.72 -12.25 6.03
C THR A 584 -16.78 -11.35 5.39
N ALA A 585 -16.73 -10.03 5.64
CA ALA A 585 -17.70 -9.07 5.09
C ALA A 585 -17.68 -9.00 3.55
N ASN A 586 -16.52 -9.17 2.92
CA ASN A 586 -16.40 -9.20 1.46
C ASN A 586 -17.15 -10.38 0.81
N LYS A 587 -17.54 -11.41 1.57
CA LYS A 587 -18.38 -12.50 1.07
C LYS A 587 -19.85 -12.15 0.99
N GLU A 588 -20.31 -11.12 1.69
CA GLU A 588 -21.71 -10.71 1.73
C GLU A 588 -22.07 -9.92 0.45
N LEU A 589 -21.89 -10.56 -0.71
CA LEU A 589 -22.19 -9.97 -2.01
C LEU A 589 -23.71 -9.82 -2.20
N VAL A 590 -24.11 -8.73 -2.86
CA VAL A 590 -25.52 -8.35 -3.06
C VAL A 590 -25.85 -8.43 -4.54
N ASP A 591 -27.03 -8.94 -4.86
CA ASP A 591 -27.52 -8.94 -6.23
C ASP A 591 -27.93 -7.51 -6.62
N LEU A 592 -27.20 -6.92 -7.56
CA LEU A 592 -27.46 -5.58 -8.05
C LEU A 592 -28.53 -5.66 -9.13
N ASP A 593 -29.60 -4.89 -9.00
CA ASP A 593 -30.65 -4.86 -10.01
C ASP A 593 -30.18 -4.16 -11.31
N ASP A 594 -31.01 -4.25 -12.35
CA ASP A 594 -30.70 -3.65 -13.65
C ASP A 594 -30.54 -2.12 -13.56
N GLU A 595 -31.24 -1.45 -12.63
CA GLU A 595 -31.13 0.00 -12.44
C GLU A 595 -29.79 0.37 -11.80
N ASP A 596 -29.34 -0.38 -10.80
CA ASP A 596 -28.05 -0.17 -10.13
C ASP A 596 -26.89 -0.44 -11.08
N THR A 597 -26.99 -1.53 -11.84
CA THR A 597 -25.99 -1.90 -12.85
C THR A 597 -25.93 -0.84 -13.94
N LYS A 598 -27.08 -0.32 -14.38
CA LYS A 598 -27.15 0.78 -15.33
C LYS A 598 -26.53 2.07 -14.76
N LEU A 599 -26.83 2.43 -13.52
CA LEU A 599 -26.26 3.63 -12.89
C LEU A 599 -24.73 3.58 -12.83
N LEU A 600 -24.17 2.41 -12.48
CA LEU A 600 -22.72 2.21 -12.42
C LEU A 600 -22.08 2.19 -13.81
N ASN A 601 -22.76 1.62 -14.81
CA ASN A 601 -22.29 1.63 -16.19
C ASN A 601 -22.38 3.03 -16.82
N ASP A 602 -23.47 3.76 -16.62
CA ASP A 602 -23.64 5.16 -17.09
C ASP A 602 -22.54 6.06 -16.49
N TYR A 603 -22.15 5.83 -15.23
CA TYR A 603 -21.01 6.50 -14.62
C TYR A 603 -19.68 6.15 -15.30
N ALA A 604 -19.45 4.87 -15.58
CA ALA A 604 -18.24 4.40 -16.26
C ALA A 604 -18.15 4.93 -17.70
N ASP A 605 -19.27 4.95 -18.43
CA ASP A 605 -19.37 5.44 -19.80
C ASP A 605 -19.15 6.96 -19.85
N LYS A 606 -19.72 7.69 -18.89
CA LYS A 606 -19.46 9.13 -18.74
C LYS A 606 -17.97 9.40 -18.53
N LEU A 607 -17.31 8.70 -17.62
CA LEU A 607 -15.87 8.85 -17.40
C LEU A 607 -15.04 8.53 -18.64
N THR A 608 -15.44 7.49 -19.39
CA THR A 608 -14.80 7.10 -20.65
C THR A 608 -14.95 8.18 -21.71
N SER A 609 -16.15 8.73 -21.88
CA SER A 609 -16.42 9.82 -22.84
C SER A 609 -15.69 11.12 -22.50
N GLU A 610 -15.48 11.40 -21.20
CA GLU A 610 -14.76 12.57 -20.71
C GLU A 610 -13.23 12.38 -20.68
N GLY A 611 -12.72 11.18 -21.01
CA GLY A 611 -11.29 10.85 -20.91
C GLY A 611 -10.74 10.88 -19.48
N LYS A 612 -11.61 10.71 -18.47
CA LYS A 612 -11.28 10.78 -17.04
C LYS A 612 -11.15 9.40 -16.38
N VAL A 613 -11.00 8.35 -17.19
CA VAL A 613 -10.73 7.00 -16.68
C VAL A 613 -9.40 7.00 -15.92
N GLN A 614 -9.39 6.33 -14.77
CA GLN A 614 -8.22 6.30 -13.90
C GLN A 614 -7.71 4.89 -13.75
N ARG A 615 -6.48 4.67 -14.21
CA ARG A 615 -5.69 3.47 -13.92
C ARG A 615 -4.76 3.73 -12.74
N TYR A 616 -4.86 2.89 -11.72
CA TYR A 616 -4.07 2.96 -10.50
C TYR A 616 -2.82 2.07 -10.58
N VAL A 617 -2.86 1.00 -11.36
CA VAL A 617 -1.75 0.05 -11.49
C VAL A 617 -1.10 0.19 -12.88
N TYR A 618 -0.07 1.04 -12.94
CA TYR A 618 0.79 1.17 -14.11
C TYR A 618 2.26 1.34 -13.68
N PRO A 619 2.99 0.24 -13.46
CA PRO A 619 4.39 0.33 -13.04
C PRO A 619 5.24 1.05 -14.10
N PRO A 620 6.26 1.83 -13.70
CA PRO A 620 7.09 2.61 -14.61
C PRO A 620 8.10 1.72 -15.35
N PHE A 621 7.61 0.82 -16.20
CA PHE A 621 8.43 -0.06 -17.04
C PHE A 621 8.99 0.67 -18.27
N GLY A 622 8.46 1.85 -18.62
CA GLY A 622 8.86 2.55 -19.84
C GLY A 622 8.45 1.81 -21.12
N VAL A 623 7.39 0.99 -21.04
CA VAL A 623 6.81 0.24 -22.15
C VAL A 623 5.37 0.71 -22.31
N ASP A 624 4.94 0.92 -23.56
CA ASP A 624 3.54 1.14 -23.89
C ASP A 624 2.85 -0.23 -24.01
N PHE A 625 1.91 -0.50 -23.12
CA PHE A 625 1.13 -1.74 -23.14
C PHE A 625 -0.09 -1.67 -24.06
N GLY A 626 -0.31 -0.57 -24.78
CA GLY A 626 -1.43 -0.40 -25.71
C GLY A 626 -2.78 -0.23 -25.00
N PHE A 627 -2.76 0.35 -23.80
CA PHE A 627 -3.98 0.74 -23.10
C PHE A 627 -4.36 2.18 -23.50
N PRO A 628 -5.56 2.44 -24.02
CA PRO A 628 -5.93 3.76 -24.54
C PRO A 628 -5.79 4.92 -23.53
N ASP A 629 -5.85 4.64 -22.23
CA ASP A 629 -5.67 5.63 -21.17
C ASP A 629 -4.21 6.01 -20.88
N LYS A 630 -3.24 5.33 -21.51
CA LYS A 630 -1.79 5.54 -21.34
C LYS A 630 -0.99 5.64 -22.64
N SER A 631 -1.61 5.29 -23.77
CA SER A 631 -0.98 5.27 -25.11
C SER A 631 -0.98 6.62 -25.80
#